data_AF-A0A6M0C510-F1
#
_entry.id   AF-A0A6M0C510-F1
#
_cell.length_a   1.000
_cell.length_b   1.000
_cell.length_c   1.000
_cell.angle_alpha   90.00
_cell.angle_beta   90.00
_cell.angle_gamma   90.00
#
_symmetry.space_group_name_H-M   'P 1'
#
loop_
_entity.id
_entity.type
_entity.pdbx_description
1 polymer ?
#
loop_
_entity_poly.entity_id
_entity_poly.type
_entity_poly.pdbx_seq_one_letter_code
_entity_poly.pdbx_strand_id
1 'polypeptide(L)'
;MLQSKAYLLMINVIHNNECLVMKRSPETLRKTANILDKLGFLQSGLLKSKNIQDIVQQPKSYLVYGYFNTANQIDNQTYIANGWAILPEKGEVADGVILTYENFLGDAIIFKLINQRMPRPSVREDLYSGWQKYFSVQEISQRIVKLQGWDFDTDTDKAFLLNKTKIIFSSN
;
A
#
# COMPACT_ATOMS: atom_id res chain seq x y z
N MET A 1 -12.91 0.65 -9.77
CA MET A 1 -12.24 -0.39 -10.60
C MET A 1 -10.77 -0.52 -10.22
N LEU A 2 -10.02 0.59 -10.10
CA LEU A 2 -8.58 0.62 -9.80
C LEU A 2 -8.21 -0.02 -8.44
N GLN A 3 -9.00 0.20 -7.38
CA GLN A 3 -8.78 -0.45 -6.07
C GLN A 3 -8.84 -1.99 -6.13
N SER A 4 -9.71 -2.55 -6.97
CA SER A 4 -9.82 -3.99 -7.16
C SER A 4 -8.63 -4.54 -7.95
N LYS A 5 -8.10 -3.76 -8.90
CA LYS A 5 -6.88 -4.07 -9.64
C LYS A 5 -5.67 -4.08 -8.71
N ALA A 6 -5.50 -3.06 -7.86
CA ALA A 6 -4.41 -3.00 -6.87
C ALA A 6 -4.41 -4.22 -5.94
N TYR A 7 -5.58 -4.61 -5.43
CA TYR A 7 -5.70 -5.80 -4.60
C TYR A 7 -5.39 -7.09 -5.35
N LEU A 8 -5.89 -7.23 -6.59
CA LEU A 8 -5.61 -8.40 -7.42
C LEU A 8 -4.09 -8.57 -7.62
N LEU A 9 -3.38 -7.49 -7.94
CA LEU A 9 -1.93 -7.52 -8.15
C LEU A 9 -1.14 -7.91 -6.88
N MET A 10 -1.67 -7.62 -5.69
CA MET A 10 -1.03 -7.92 -4.40
C MET A 10 -1.57 -9.17 -3.71
N ILE A 11 -2.38 -9.99 -4.39
CA ILE A 11 -3.14 -11.10 -3.78
C ILE A 11 -2.27 -12.20 -3.15
N ASN A 12 -0.99 -12.30 -3.54
CA ASN A 12 -0.03 -13.23 -2.97
C ASN A 12 0.79 -12.63 -1.80
N VAL A 13 0.70 -11.32 -1.59
CA VAL A 13 1.50 -10.56 -0.62
C VAL A 13 0.65 -10.15 0.59
N ILE A 14 -0.52 -9.56 0.33
CA ILE A 14 -1.46 -9.13 1.36
C ILE A 14 -2.51 -10.22 1.56
N HIS A 15 -2.56 -10.75 2.79
CA HIS A 15 -3.41 -11.89 3.14
C HIS A 15 -4.70 -11.48 3.85
N ASN A 16 -4.91 -10.17 4.07
CA ASN A 16 -6.05 -9.66 4.83
C ASN A 16 -7.30 -9.50 3.95
N ASN A 17 -8.44 -9.93 4.50
CA ASN A 17 -9.76 -10.01 3.87
C ASN A 17 -10.44 -8.66 3.56
N GLU A 18 -9.71 -7.55 3.57
CA GLU A 18 -10.30 -6.20 3.48
C GLU A 18 -10.52 -5.74 2.03
N CYS A 19 -10.57 -6.65 1.06
CA CYS A 19 -11.09 -6.33 -0.26
C CYS A 19 -12.62 -6.30 -0.18
N LEU A 20 -13.15 -5.15 0.22
CA LEU A 20 -14.59 -4.87 0.36
C LEU A 20 -15.41 -5.11 -0.93
N VAL A 21 -14.75 -5.40 -2.06
CA VAL A 21 -15.38 -5.51 -3.38
C VAL A 21 -15.68 -6.97 -3.77
N MET A 22 -15.23 -7.98 -3.01
CA MET A 22 -15.21 -9.36 -3.49
C MET A 22 -16.30 -10.25 -2.87
N LYS A 23 -17.21 -10.74 -3.72
CA LYS A 23 -18.23 -11.76 -3.39
C LYS A 23 -17.68 -13.20 -3.37
N ARG A 24 -16.39 -13.41 -3.62
CA ARG A 24 -15.75 -14.74 -3.73
C ARG A 24 -14.73 -14.93 -2.61
N SER A 25 -14.49 -16.18 -2.24
CA SER A 25 -13.45 -16.50 -1.26
C SER A 25 -12.07 -16.04 -1.76
N PRO A 26 -11.23 -15.41 -0.90
CA PRO A 26 -9.89 -14.95 -1.27
C PRO A 26 -9.00 -16.05 -1.85
N GLU A 27 -9.14 -17.29 -1.36
CA GLU A 27 -8.34 -18.44 -1.83
C GLU A 27 -8.65 -18.82 -3.27
N THR A 28 -9.94 -18.92 -3.62
CA THR A 28 -10.36 -19.28 -4.99
C THR A 28 -9.87 -18.23 -5.97
N LEU A 29 -10.01 -16.94 -5.60
CA LEU A 29 -9.51 -15.86 -6.43
C LEU A 29 -8.00 -15.93 -6.60
N ARG A 30 -7.24 -16.17 -5.53
CA ARG A 30 -5.78 -16.32 -5.60
C ARG A 30 -5.39 -17.43 -6.56
N LYS A 31 -6.04 -18.60 -6.47
CA LYS A 31 -5.79 -19.72 -7.39
C LYS A 31 -6.07 -19.33 -8.84
N THR A 32 -7.23 -18.74 -9.12
CA THR A 32 -7.58 -18.28 -10.48
C THR A 32 -6.61 -17.23 -10.99
N ALA A 33 -6.27 -16.23 -10.18
CA ALA A 33 -5.34 -15.17 -10.55
C ALA A 33 -3.97 -15.73 -10.92
N ASN A 34 -3.42 -16.64 -10.12
CA ASN A 34 -2.12 -17.26 -10.42
C ASN A 34 -2.14 -18.11 -11.70
N ILE A 35 -3.26 -18.77 -12.02
CA ILE A 35 -3.42 -19.49 -13.29
C ILE A 35 -3.41 -18.50 -14.47
N LEU A 36 -4.18 -17.41 -14.36
CA LEU A 36 -4.25 -16.39 -15.41
C LEU A 36 -2.89 -15.68 -15.62
N ASP A 37 -2.18 -15.39 -14.53
CA ASP A 37 -0.82 -14.84 -14.54
C ASP A 37 0.13 -15.78 -15.30
N LYS A 38 0.13 -17.08 -14.95
CA LYS A 38 0.98 -18.10 -15.59
C LYS A 38 0.68 -18.26 -17.09
N LEU A 39 -0.57 -18.05 -17.50
CA LEU A 39 -0.99 -18.14 -18.90
C LEU A 39 -0.76 -16.83 -19.67
N GLY A 40 -0.28 -15.76 -19.04
CA GLY A 40 -0.05 -14.47 -19.68
C GLY A 40 -1.31 -13.67 -19.97
N PHE A 41 -2.43 -13.98 -19.30
CA PHE A 41 -3.70 -13.26 -19.48
C PHE A 41 -3.80 -11.97 -18.66
N LEU A 42 -2.91 -11.77 -17.68
CA LEU A 42 -2.84 -10.52 -16.95
C LEU A 42 -1.86 -9.58 -17.66
N GLN A 43 -2.32 -8.35 -17.96
CA GLN A 43 -1.47 -7.29 -18.51
C GLN A 43 -0.29 -6.98 -17.58
N SER A 44 -0.56 -7.05 -16.29
CA SER A 44 0.34 -6.76 -15.18
C SER A 44 0.51 -8.01 -14.34
N GLY A 45 1.75 -8.41 -14.12
CA GLY A 45 2.08 -9.64 -13.39
C GLY A 45 1.70 -9.55 -11.91
N LEU A 46 1.35 -10.68 -11.30
CA LEU A 46 1.10 -10.72 -9.86
C LEU A 46 2.40 -10.52 -9.08
N LEU A 47 2.35 -9.69 -8.04
CA LEU A 47 3.48 -9.51 -7.13
C LEU A 47 3.73 -10.82 -6.37
N LYS A 48 4.98 -11.31 -6.42
CA LYS A 48 5.35 -12.61 -5.84
C LYS A 48 6.02 -12.52 -4.47
N SER A 49 6.47 -11.34 -4.08
CA SER A 49 7.31 -11.11 -2.92
C SER A 49 6.81 -9.89 -2.14
N LYS A 50 7.03 -9.91 -0.82
CA LYS A 50 6.69 -8.78 0.05
C LYS A 50 7.75 -7.68 0.03
N ASN A 51 8.88 -7.88 -0.66
CA ASN A 51 9.91 -6.86 -0.74
C ASN A 51 9.46 -5.75 -1.71
N ILE A 52 9.31 -4.53 -1.21
CA ILE A 52 8.87 -3.41 -2.05
C ILE A 52 9.84 -3.13 -3.19
N GLN A 53 11.13 -3.45 -3.04
CA GLN A 53 12.19 -3.18 -4.03
C GLN A 53 11.89 -3.83 -5.39
N ASP A 54 11.09 -4.90 -5.42
CA ASP A 54 10.67 -5.55 -6.66
C ASP A 54 9.79 -4.65 -7.56
N ILE A 55 9.17 -3.61 -6.98
CA ILE A 55 8.26 -2.70 -7.67
C ILE A 55 8.60 -1.21 -7.49
N VAL A 56 9.67 -0.86 -6.78
CA VAL A 56 10.05 0.55 -6.59
C VAL A 56 10.41 1.19 -7.94
N GLN A 57 9.87 2.38 -8.16
CA GLN A 57 10.38 3.33 -9.13
C GLN A 57 10.85 4.59 -8.42
N GLN A 58 12.05 5.06 -8.81
CA GLN A 58 12.58 6.31 -8.27
C GLN A 58 11.70 7.48 -8.73
N PRO A 59 11.18 8.30 -7.81
CA PRO A 59 10.38 9.47 -8.17
C PRO A 59 11.26 10.46 -8.93
N LYS A 60 10.66 11.18 -9.88
CA LYS A 60 11.33 12.35 -10.48
C LYS A 60 11.52 13.40 -9.37
N SER A 61 12.71 13.99 -9.28
CA SER A 61 13.10 14.87 -8.17
C SER A 61 12.19 16.08 -7.93
N TYR A 62 11.43 16.50 -8.95
CA TYR A 62 10.50 17.63 -8.89
C TYR A 62 9.04 17.22 -8.60
N LEU A 63 8.74 15.92 -8.51
CA LEU A 63 7.40 15.41 -8.28
C LEU A 63 7.21 14.91 -6.84
N VAL A 64 6.02 15.14 -6.32
CA VAL A 64 5.60 14.70 -4.98
C VAL A 64 4.41 13.77 -5.12
N TYR A 65 4.63 12.48 -4.85
CA TYR A 65 3.60 11.45 -4.91
C TYR A 65 2.72 11.43 -3.65
N GLY A 66 3.12 12.16 -2.61
CA GLY A 66 2.30 12.40 -1.42
C GLY A 66 3.10 12.45 -0.13
N TYR A 67 2.41 12.37 1.00
CA TYR A 67 3.03 12.40 2.33
C TYR A 67 2.42 11.37 3.26
N PHE A 68 3.31 10.70 4.00
CA PHE A 68 2.94 9.98 5.21
C PHE A 68 2.92 10.97 6.38
N ASN A 69 1.73 11.35 6.83
CA ASN A 69 1.56 12.39 7.85
C ASN A 69 1.89 11.89 9.26
N THR A 70 1.14 10.91 9.76
CA THR A 70 1.24 10.43 11.15
C THR A 70 0.98 8.94 11.22
N ALA A 71 1.54 8.29 12.24
CA ALA A 71 1.22 6.94 12.68
C ALA A 71 1.13 6.99 14.21
N ASN A 72 -0.09 7.07 14.73
CA ASN A 72 -0.33 7.28 16.16
C ASN A 72 -0.86 6.01 16.78
N GLN A 73 -0.38 5.68 17.97
CA GLN A 73 -0.94 4.59 18.77
C GLN A 73 -2.33 5.00 19.28
N ILE A 74 -3.32 4.13 19.13
CA ILE A 74 -4.68 4.37 19.66
C ILE A 74 -5.00 3.48 20.86
N ASP A 75 -4.35 2.32 20.96
CA ASP A 75 -4.39 1.42 22.10
C ASP A 75 -3.09 0.57 22.14
N ASN A 76 -2.98 -0.36 23.07
CA ASN A 76 -1.77 -1.16 23.29
C ASN A 76 -1.29 -1.95 22.06
N GLN A 77 -2.16 -2.26 21.10
CA GLN A 77 -1.84 -3.10 19.95
C GLN A 77 -2.18 -2.47 18.61
N THR A 78 -2.89 -1.35 18.59
CA THR A 78 -3.43 -0.76 17.36
C THR A 78 -2.85 0.62 17.10
N TYR A 79 -2.53 0.85 15.84
CA TYR A 79 -2.07 2.12 15.31
C TYR A 79 -3.02 2.63 14.23
N ILE A 80 -3.10 3.95 14.14
CA ILE A 80 -3.77 4.65 13.05
C ILE A 80 -2.76 5.46 12.24
N ALA A 81 -2.58 5.08 10.98
CA ALA A 81 -1.77 5.82 10.02
C ALA A 81 -2.67 6.66 9.11
N ASN A 82 -2.19 7.83 8.71
CA ASN A 82 -2.83 8.63 7.68
C ASN A 82 -1.82 9.40 6.84
N GLY A 83 -2.31 9.87 5.70
CA GLY A 83 -1.53 10.63 4.74
C GLY A 83 -2.36 11.01 3.54
N TRP A 84 -1.65 11.29 2.45
CA TRP A 84 -2.25 11.46 1.14
C TRP A 84 -1.31 10.97 0.06
N ALA A 85 -1.87 10.58 -1.08
CA ALA A 85 -1.11 10.12 -2.23
C ALA A 85 -1.81 10.47 -3.55
N ILE A 86 -1.01 10.80 -4.56
CA ILE A 86 -1.42 11.12 -5.93
C ILE A 86 -0.41 10.54 -6.92
N LEU A 87 -0.85 10.36 -8.16
CA LEU A 87 -0.03 10.08 -9.33
C LEU A 87 0.12 11.40 -10.12
N PRO A 88 1.15 12.22 -9.82
CA PRO A 88 1.21 13.59 -10.32
C PRO A 88 1.36 13.66 -11.84
N GLU A 89 1.97 12.67 -12.48
CA GLU A 89 2.07 12.61 -13.95
C GLU A 89 0.73 12.34 -14.63
N LYS A 90 -0.18 11.64 -13.96
CA LYS A 90 -1.55 11.39 -14.46
C LYS A 90 -2.51 12.49 -14.02
N GLY A 91 -2.15 13.27 -13.00
CA GLY A 91 -3.06 14.23 -12.36
C GLY A 91 -4.17 13.55 -11.56
N GLU A 92 -3.96 12.30 -11.15
CA GLU A 92 -4.97 11.43 -10.53
C GLU A 92 -4.61 11.09 -9.09
N VAL A 93 -5.58 10.54 -8.35
CA VAL A 93 -5.31 9.89 -7.05
C VAL A 93 -4.55 8.59 -7.23
N ALA A 94 -3.78 8.22 -6.22
CA ALA A 94 -3.19 6.89 -6.08
C ALA A 94 -4.20 5.76 -6.34
N ASP A 95 -3.80 4.71 -7.07
CA ASP A 95 -4.64 3.52 -7.23
C ASP A 95 -4.76 2.74 -5.91
N GLY A 96 -3.70 2.80 -5.11
CA GLY A 96 -3.67 2.38 -3.71
C GLY A 96 -2.44 2.94 -3.00
N VAL A 97 -2.42 2.81 -1.68
CA VAL A 97 -1.24 3.16 -0.87
C VAL A 97 -0.73 1.92 -0.17
N ILE A 98 0.56 1.66 -0.29
CA ILE A 98 1.24 0.54 0.37
C ILE A 98 1.89 1.06 1.63
N LEU A 99 1.72 0.35 2.75
CA LEU A 99 2.58 0.55 3.92
C LEU A 99 3.60 -0.58 4.00
N THR A 100 4.83 -0.18 4.25
CA THR A 100 5.94 -1.09 4.51
C THR A 100 6.51 -0.83 5.90
N TYR A 101 7.13 -1.86 6.47
CA TYR A 101 8.04 -1.72 7.60
C TYR A 101 9.46 -2.13 7.19
N GLU A 102 10.46 -1.49 7.76
CA GLU A 102 11.85 -1.91 7.62
C GLU A 102 12.11 -3.15 8.50
N ASN A 103 12.65 -4.23 7.93
CA ASN A 103 13.04 -5.42 8.66
C ASN A 103 14.46 -5.29 9.25
N PHE A 104 15.00 -6.37 9.86
CA PHE A 104 16.29 -6.34 10.56
C PHE A 104 17.49 -6.29 9.61
N LEU A 105 17.25 -6.59 8.32
CA LEU A 105 18.22 -6.48 7.24
C LEU A 105 18.16 -5.11 6.56
N GLY A 106 17.21 -4.24 6.94
CA GLY A 106 16.98 -2.95 6.29
C GLY A 106 16.04 -3.02 5.09
N ASP A 107 15.44 -4.18 4.78
CA ASP A 107 14.49 -4.30 3.68
C ASP A 107 13.13 -3.74 4.05
N ALA A 108 12.50 -3.02 3.12
CA ALA A 108 11.13 -2.54 3.29
C ALA A 108 10.12 -3.63 2.87
N ILE A 109 9.43 -4.19 3.86
CA ILE A 109 8.49 -5.30 3.73
C ILE A 109 7.05 -4.80 3.72
N ILE A 110 6.32 -5.12 2.67
CA ILE A 110 4.90 -4.83 2.47
C ILE A 110 4.07 -5.58 3.51
N PHE A 111 3.19 -4.86 4.21
CA PHE A 111 2.27 -5.46 5.17
C PHE A 111 0.81 -4.98 5.05
N LYS A 112 0.58 -3.79 4.46
CA LYS A 112 -0.77 -3.29 4.19
C LYS A 112 -0.89 -2.66 2.80
N LEU A 113 -2.07 -2.84 2.22
CA LEU A 113 -2.58 -2.07 1.09
C LEU A 113 -3.80 -1.26 1.54
N ILE A 114 -3.85 0.00 1.17
CA ILE A 114 -4.89 0.96 1.54
C ILE A 114 -5.59 1.41 0.26
N ASN A 115 -6.85 1.03 0.17
CA ASN A 115 -7.74 1.42 -0.94
C ASN A 115 -8.76 2.49 -0.51
N GLN A 116 -8.83 2.81 0.79
CA GLN A 116 -9.72 3.84 1.29
C GLN A 116 -9.26 5.22 0.83
N ARG A 117 -10.20 5.98 0.27
CA ARG A 117 -10.00 7.34 -0.20
C ARG A 117 -10.84 8.29 0.64
N MET A 118 -10.26 9.42 1.03
CA MET A 118 -10.87 10.44 1.87
C MET A 118 -10.69 11.82 1.23
N PRO A 119 -11.68 12.74 1.35
CA PRO A 119 -11.50 14.11 0.93
C PRO A 119 -10.28 14.74 1.61
N ARG A 120 -9.50 15.52 0.87
CA ARG A 120 -8.42 16.31 1.45
C ARG A 120 -8.36 17.72 0.86
N PRO A 121 -9.21 18.63 1.38
CA PRO A 121 -9.33 19.99 0.84
C PRO A 121 -8.02 20.77 0.79
N SER A 122 -7.10 20.53 1.73
CA SER A 122 -5.79 21.18 1.80
C SER A 122 -4.77 20.75 0.74
N VAL A 123 -5.07 19.71 -0.06
CA VAL A 123 -4.23 19.25 -1.18
C VAL A 123 -4.92 19.60 -2.49
N ARG A 124 -6.19 19.23 -2.63
CA ARG A 124 -7.08 19.63 -3.74
C ARG A 124 -8.52 19.33 -3.33
N GLU A 125 -9.41 20.31 -3.42
CA GLU A 125 -10.79 20.18 -2.92
C GLU A 125 -11.62 19.12 -3.65
N ASP A 126 -11.30 18.86 -4.91
CA ASP A 126 -11.97 17.90 -5.79
C ASP A 126 -11.39 16.48 -5.72
N LEU A 127 -10.27 16.28 -5.02
CA LEU A 127 -9.50 15.04 -5.08
C LEU A 127 -9.52 14.28 -3.75
N TYR A 128 -10.06 13.06 -3.77
CA TYR A 128 -10.08 12.16 -2.61
C TYR A 128 -8.72 11.44 -2.43
N SER A 129 -7.65 12.24 -2.28
CA SER A 129 -6.26 11.78 -2.15
C SER A 129 -5.88 11.39 -0.73
N GLY A 130 -6.70 11.74 0.26
CA GLY A 130 -6.47 11.38 1.65
C GLY A 130 -6.65 9.88 1.86
N TRP A 131 -5.87 9.33 2.78
CA TRP A 131 -6.02 7.94 3.21
C TRP A 131 -5.81 7.84 4.71
N GLN A 132 -6.45 6.83 5.31
CA GLN A 132 -6.32 6.47 6.70
C GLN A 132 -6.44 4.96 6.82
N LYS A 133 -5.64 4.36 7.70
CA LYS A 133 -5.69 2.92 7.92
C LYS A 133 -5.31 2.55 9.34
N TYR A 134 -6.09 1.64 9.91
CA TYR A 134 -5.76 0.95 11.15
C TYR A 134 -4.91 -0.28 10.85
N PHE A 135 -3.92 -0.55 11.69
CA PHE A 135 -3.17 -1.79 11.64
C PHE A 135 -2.80 -2.24 13.05
N SER A 136 -2.74 -3.55 13.23
CA SER A 136 -2.26 -4.14 14.47
C SER A 136 -0.76 -4.24 14.42
N VAL A 137 -0.12 -4.05 15.56
CA VAL A 137 1.31 -4.24 15.74
C VAL A 137 1.74 -5.70 15.50
N GLN A 138 0.81 -6.66 15.66
CA GLN A 138 1.04 -8.08 15.34
C GLN A 138 1.28 -8.33 13.85
N GLU A 139 0.89 -7.40 12.97
CA GLU A 139 1.18 -7.47 11.54
C GLU A 139 2.65 -7.17 11.22
N ILE A 140 3.41 -6.73 12.23
CA ILE A 140 4.81 -6.32 12.15
C ILE A 140 5.65 -7.19 13.10
N SER A 141 6.78 -7.67 12.64
CA SER A 141 7.61 -8.64 13.37
C SER A 141 8.64 -8.01 14.33
N GLN A 142 8.58 -6.69 14.58
CA GLN A 142 9.68 -5.95 15.19
C GLN A 142 9.27 -4.95 16.27
N ARG A 143 10.17 -4.73 17.24
CA ARG A 143 9.98 -3.79 18.39
C ARG A 143 10.11 -2.32 18.03
N ILE A 144 11.06 -1.94 17.20
CA ILE A 144 11.18 -0.57 16.69
C ILE A 144 11.00 -0.66 15.19
N VAL A 145 10.02 0.06 14.68
CA VAL A 145 9.58 -0.11 13.31
C VAL A 145 9.65 1.23 12.60
N LYS A 146 10.51 1.30 11.58
CA LYS A 146 10.45 2.37 10.61
C LYS A 146 9.42 2.03 9.55
N LEU A 147 8.36 2.82 9.51
CA LEU A 147 7.28 2.72 8.54
C LEU A 147 7.50 3.69 7.39
N GLN A 148 7.19 3.21 6.18
CA GLN A 148 7.17 4.02 4.97
C GLN A 148 5.82 3.83 4.28
N GLY A 149 5.40 4.88 3.59
CA GLY A 149 4.22 4.83 2.73
C GLY A 149 4.66 4.95 1.27
N TRP A 150 3.94 4.27 0.38
CA TRP A 150 4.20 4.29 -1.05
C TRP A 150 2.90 4.49 -1.79
N ASP A 151 2.92 5.40 -2.76
CA ASP A 151 1.91 5.43 -3.82
C ASP A 151 2.09 4.20 -4.72
N PHE A 152 1.00 3.65 -5.25
CA PHE A 152 1.01 2.49 -6.15
C PHE A 152 0.25 2.78 -7.43
N ASP A 153 0.93 2.62 -8.56
CA ASP A 153 0.38 2.72 -9.91
C ASP A 153 0.12 1.32 -10.46
N THR A 154 -1.16 0.98 -10.67
CA THR A 154 -1.55 -0.34 -11.17
C THR A 154 -1.38 -0.50 -12.67
N ASP A 155 -1.15 0.58 -13.41
CA ASP A 155 -0.92 0.51 -14.86
C ASP A 155 0.54 0.20 -15.20
N THR A 156 1.46 0.62 -14.33
CA THR A 156 2.90 0.40 -14.50
C THR A 156 3.47 -0.66 -13.54
N ASP A 157 2.66 -1.11 -12.57
CA ASP A 157 3.07 -1.98 -11.46
C ASP A 157 4.21 -1.39 -10.64
N LYS A 158 4.25 -0.05 -10.52
CA LYS A 158 5.31 0.67 -9.81
C LYS A 158 4.81 1.33 -8.54
N ALA A 159 5.70 1.37 -7.56
CA ALA A 159 5.50 2.04 -6.29
C ALA A 159 6.47 3.22 -6.15
N PHE A 160 5.95 4.35 -5.68
CA PHE A 160 6.69 5.59 -5.48
C PHE A 160 6.67 5.99 -4.02
N LEU A 161 7.84 6.30 -3.45
CA LEU A 161 7.95 6.61 -2.03
C LEU A 161 7.21 7.91 -1.70
N LEU A 162 6.38 7.88 -0.65
CA LEU A 162 5.77 9.09 -0.08
C LEU A 162 6.79 9.84 0.78
N ASN A 163 6.63 11.16 0.86
CA ASN A 163 7.47 11.97 1.73
C ASN A 163 7.22 11.64 3.21
N LYS A 164 8.33 11.66 3.97
CA LYS A 164 8.44 11.33 5.41
C LYS A 164 8.28 9.84 5.72
N THR A 165 9.00 9.40 6.74
CA THR A 165 8.84 8.09 7.38
C THR A 165 8.23 8.27 8.77
N LYS A 166 7.73 7.18 9.37
CA LYS A 166 7.30 7.16 10.77
C LYS A 166 8.07 6.12 11.54
N ILE A 167 8.27 6.36 12.83
CA ILE A 167 8.83 5.39 13.75
C ILE A 167 7.73 5.06 14.75
N ILE A 168 7.46 3.77 14.94
CA ILE A 168 6.54 3.29 15.96
C ILE A 168 7.23 2.25 16.84
N PHE A 169 6.65 1.98 18.00
CA PHE A 169 7.16 1.00 18.96
C PHE A 169 6.16 -0.16 19.08
N SER A 170 6.62 -1.38 18.83
CA SER A 170 5.89 -2.59 19.18
C SER A 170 6.26 -3.05 20.58
N SER A 171 5.27 -3.02 21.45
CA SER A 171 5.29 -3.72 22.73
C SER A 171 4.97 -5.19 22.48
N ASN A 172 5.98 -5.97 22.06
CA ASN A 172 5.92 -7.44 22.12
C ASN A 172 6.07 -7.91 23.56
#